data_AF-A0A7V3SU04-F1
#
_entry.id   AF-A0A7V3SU04-F1
#
_cell.length_a   1.000
_cell.length_b   1.000
_cell.length_c   1.000
_cell.angle_alpha   90.00
_cell.angle_beta   90.00
_cell.angle_gamma   90.00
#
_symmetry.space_group_name_H-M   'P 1'
#
loop_
_entity.id
_entity.type
_entity.pdbx_description
1 polymer ?
#
loop_
_entity_poly.entity_id
_entity_poly.type
_entity_poly.pdbx_seq_one_letter_code
_entity_poly.pdbx_strand_id
1 'polypeptide(L)'
;MLKINEIFYSIQGEGYYTGMPAIFVRLAGCNLSCPFCDTDFRVNRVMCEDEIIKDIKTYKNKNVILTGGEPLIQNLDKLIKKLKANGFNIHLETNGTIDTKLPFDWITVSPKSMINIKKANEFKIIVKASDKLSKIKKLVLKLKKITPLIYLQPCWDKNPEITRKNTEVCVKYVKEVKDCRLSLQTHKLIGIK
;
A
#
# COMPACT_ATOMS: atom_id res chain seq x y z
N MET A 1 21.56 7.44 1.26
CA MET A 1 20.72 8.48 0.63
C MET A 1 19.55 7.78 -0.05
N LEU A 2 18.33 8.17 0.30
CA LEU A 2 17.08 7.65 -0.23
C LEU A 2 16.47 8.64 -1.22
N LYS A 3 15.88 8.12 -2.29
CA LYS A 3 15.16 8.89 -3.30
C LYS A 3 13.70 9.00 -2.86
N ILE A 4 13.28 10.21 -2.53
CA ILE A 4 11.96 10.52 -2.00
C ILE A 4 11.16 11.25 -3.08
N ASN A 5 9.93 10.77 -3.31
CA ASN A 5 8.96 11.49 -4.12
C ASN A 5 8.28 12.55 -3.25
N GLU A 6 7.78 12.18 -2.08
CA GLU A 6 7.12 13.13 -1.18
C GLU A 6 7.03 12.62 0.26
N ILE A 7 6.86 13.55 1.20
CA ILE A 7 6.53 13.29 2.59
C ILE A 7 5.35 14.19 2.96
N PHE A 8 4.28 13.63 3.51
CA PHE A 8 3.09 14.38 3.89
C PHE A 8 2.33 13.71 5.04
N TYR A 9 1.51 14.47 5.74
CA TYR A 9 0.64 13.97 6.80
C TYR A 9 -0.81 13.94 6.33
N SER A 10 -1.47 12.80 6.49
CA SER A 10 -2.86 12.60 6.07
C SER A 10 -3.49 11.45 6.87
N ILE A 11 -4.55 10.84 6.32
CA ILE A 11 -5.28 9.71 6.87
C ILE A 11 -5.12 8.51 5.93
N GLN A 12 -4.76 7.33 6.47
CA GLN A 12 -4.78 6.09 5.70
C GLN A 12 -6.18 5.86 5.15
N GLY A 13 -6.28 5.82 3.82
CA GLY A 13 -7.55 5.72 3.13
C GLY A 13 -7.93 4.30 2.72
N GLU A 14 -7.08 3.30 2.95
CA GLU A 14 -7.24 1.93 2.44
C GLU A 14 -6.97 0.87 3.52
N GLY A 15 -7.53 -0.33 3.33
CA GLY A 15 -7.20 -1.53 4.10
C GLY A 15 -7.66 -1.48 5.56
N TYR A 16 -7.00 -2.26 6.41
CA TYR A 16 -7.34 -2.43 7.83
C TYR A 16 -7.28 -1.12 8.63
N TYR A 17 -6.34 -0.24 8.30
CA TYR A 17 -6.12 1.03 9.00
C TYR A 17 -6.84 2.21 8.35
N THR A 18 -7.85 1.97 7.51
CA THR A 18 -8.68 3.06 6.96
C THR A 18 -9.19 3.97 8.09
N GLY A 19 -8.92 5.28 7.98
CA GLY A 19 -9.27 6.29 8.99
C GLY A 19 -8.16 6.66 9.98
N MET A 20 -7.02 5.94 9.97
CA MET A 20 -5.90 6.23 10.88
C MET A 20 -5.03 7.39 10.38
N PRO A 21 -4.78 8.45 11.18
CA PRO A 21 -3.83 9.49 10.80
C PRO A 21 -2.40 8.94 10.74
N ALA A 22 -1.68 9.28 9.66
CA ALA A 22 -0.36 8.74 9.37
C ALA A 22 0.50 9.72 8.57
N ILE A 23 1.81 9.62 8.77
CA ILE A 23 2.81 10.31 7.96
C ILE A 23 3.21 9.37 6.83
N PHE A 24 2.97 9.79 5.60
CA PHE A 24 3.36 9.05 4.42
C PHE A 24 4.75 9.47 3.99
N VAL A 25 5.65 8.50 3.85
CA VAL A 25 6.95 8.68 3.20
C VAL A 25 6.89 7.89 1.90
N ARG A 26 6.67 8.62 0.80
CA ARG A 26 6.56 8.04 -0.54
C ARG A 26 7.94 8.04 -1.20
N LEU A 27 8.52 6.85 -1.36
CA LEU A 27 9.76 6.63 -2.07
C LEU A 27 9.57 6.70 -3.60
N ALA A 28 10.61 7.14 -4.29
CA ALA A 28 10.62 7.24 -5.75
C ALA A 28 11.08 5.93 -6.42
N GLY A 29 10.64 5.73 -7.67
CA GLY A 29 10.94 4.55 -8.49
C GLY A 29 10.11 3.31 -8.15
N CYS A 30 9.82 2.47 -9.15
CA CYS A 30 9.11 1.19 -9.00
C CYS A 30 9.75 0.15 -9.92
N ASN A 31 9.72 -1.13 -9.52
CA ASN A 31 10.17 -2.23 -10.38
C ASN A 31 9.07 -2.78 -11.31
N LEU A 32 7.88 -2.18 -11.30
CA LEU A 32 6.75 -2.53 -12.18
C LEU A 32 6.24 -1.31 -12.93
N SER A 33 5.69 -1.52 -14.12
CA SER A 33 5.02 -0.49 -14.93
C SER A 33 3.55 -0.86 -15.13
N CYS A 34 2.74 -0.68 -14.08
CA CYS A 34 1.34 -1.10 -14.08
C CYS A 34 0.49 -0.11 -14.92
N PRO A 35 -0.35 -0.57 -15.86
CA PRO A 35 -1.08 0.34 -16.78
C PRO A 35 -2.20 1.14 -16.10
N PHE A 36 -2.51 0.84 -14.84
CA PHE A 36 -3.53 1.50 -14.02
C PHE A 36 -2.91 2.28 -12.86
N CYS A 37 -1.59 2.48 -12.85
CA CYS A 37 -0.95 3.19 -11.77
C CYS A 37 -1.26 4.69 -11.84
N ASP A 38 -1.62 5.24 -10.70
CA ASP A 38 -1.98 6.65 -10.49
C ASP A 38 -0.91 7.44 -9.72
N THR A 39 0.21 6.79 -9.38
CA THR A 39 1.29 7.37 -8.56
C THR A 39 2.41 7.93 -9.44
N ASP A 40 2.86 9.15 -9.13
CA ASP A 40 4.08 9.72 -9.69
C ASP A 40 5.31 9.11 -9.01
N PHE A 41 6.23 8.56 -9.80
CA PHE A 41 7.43 7.88 -9.33
C PHE A 41 8.71 8.70 -9.47
N ARG A 42 8.62 9.96 -9.87
CA ARG A 42 9.77 10.84 -10.05
C ARG A 42 10.53 11.05 -8.74
N VAL A 43 11.84 11.23 -8.86
CA VAL A 43 12.69 11.64 -7.73
C VAL A 43 12.53 13.14 -7.56
N ASN A 44 11.95 13.57 -6.45
CA ASN A 44 11.83 15.00 -6.13
C ASN A 44 12.94 15.45 -5.17
N ARG A 45 13.28 14.61 -4.19
CA ARG A 45 14.32 14.89 -3.19
C ARG A 45 15.22 13.67 -3.01
N VAL A 46 16.49 13.91 -2.72
CA VAL A 46 17.41 12.88 -2.25
C VAL A 46 17.77 13.23 -0.82
N MET A 47 17.42 12.36 0.14
CA MET A 47 17.53 12.66 1.57
C MET A 47 18.32 11.57 2.29
N CYS A 48 19.10 11.94 3.30
CA CYS A 48 19.62 10.99 4.27
C CYS A 48 18.54 10.65 5.30
N GLU A 49 18.76 9.60 6.10
CA GLU A 49 17.78 9.15 7.08
C GLU A 49 17.56 10.20 8.18
N ASP A 50 18.57 11.00 8.55
CA ASP A 50 18.40 12.08 9.54
C ASP A 50 17.50 13.20 9.04
N GLU A 51 17.63 13.56 7.75
CA GLU A 51 16.76 14.55 7.13
C GLU A 51 15.31 14.08 7.12
N ILE A 52 15.07 12.80 6.81
CA ILE A 52 13.72 12.21 6.83
C ILE A 52 13.15 12.23 8.25
N ILE A 53 13.93 11.80 9.25
CA ILE A 53 13.50 11.81 10.65
C ILE A 53 13.18 13.24 11.12
N LYS A 54 14.00 14.22 10.74
CA LYS A 54 13.76 15.63 11.05
C LYS A 54 12.46 16.12 10.43
N ASP A 55 12.21 15.79 9.17
CA ASP A 55 11.00 16.20 8.43
C ASP A 55 9.74 15.60 9.05
N ILE A 56 9.69 14.28 9.27
CA ILE A 56 8.50 13.62 9.83
C ILE A 56 8.21 14.01 11.28
N LYS A 57 9.23 14.39 12.07
CA LYS A 57 9.04 14.84 13.46
C LYS A 57 8.29 16.16 13.58
N THR A 58 8.16 16.92 12.49
CA THR A 58 7.32 18.13 12.46
C THR A 58 5.84 17.81 12.63
N TYR A 59 5.42 16.57 12.31
CA TYR A 59 4.05 16.10 12.50
C TYR A 59 3.87 15.46 13.87
N LYS A 60 2.76 15.77 14.55
CA LYS A 60 2.40 15.22 15.88
C LYS A 60 1.75 13.83 15.75
N ASN A 61 2.45 12.88 15.13
CA ASN A 61 1.97 11.50 14.95
C ASN A 61 3.14 10.51 14.97
N LYS A 62 2.87 9.25 15.36
CA LYS A 62 3.85 8.17 15.44
C LYS A 62 3.67 7.07 14.39
N ASN A 63 2.60 7.10 13.60
CA ASN A 63 2.38 6.15 12.52
C ASN A 63 3.02 6.67 11.24
N VAL A 64 3.94 5.89 10.68
CA VAL A 64 4.64 6.18 9.43
C VAL A 64 4.33 5.09 8.43
N ILE A 65 3.82 5.47 7.25
CA ILE A 65 3.58 4.55 6.13
C ILE A 65 4.71 4.77 5.12
N LEU A 66 5.58 3.77 5.00
CA LEU A 66 6.56 3.70 3.92
C LEU A 66 5.88 3.10 2.69
N THR A 67 5.82 3.88 1.63
CA THR A 67 5.18 3.53 0.35
C THR A 67 6.01 4.10 -0.80
N GLY A 68 5.47 4.14 -2.01
CA GLY A 68 6.14 4.70 -3.18
C GLY A 68 5.72 4.02 -4.46
N GLY A 69 6.43 4.33 -5.54
CA GLY A 69 6.81 3.15 -6.32
C GLY A 69 7.57 2.18 -5.39
N GLU A 70 7.59 0.89 -5.72
CA GLU A 70 7.97 -0.19 -4.79
C GLU A 70 9.06 0.18 -3.74
N PRO A 71 8.69 0.39 -2.46
CA PRO A 71 9.62 0.92 -1.47
C PRO A 71 10.83 0.02 -1.22
N LEU A 72 10.68 -1.30 -1.39
CA LEU A 72 11.75 -2.27 -1.15
C LEU A 72 12.83 -2.31 -2.24
N ILE A 73 12.73 -1.52 -3.31
CA ILE A 73 13.84 -1.37 -4.28
C ILE A 73 14.99 -0.53 -3.72
N GLN A 74 14.76 0.21 -2.64
CA GLN A 74 15.77 1.00 -1.94
C GLN A 74 16.12 0.31 -0.61
N ASN A 75 17.37 0.43 -0.15
CA ASN A 75 17.76 -0.13 1.16
C ASN A 75 17.16 0.74 2.28
N LEU A 76 16.25 0.15 3.08
CA LEU A 76 15.54 0.81 4.17
C LEU A 76 16.12 0.54 5.57
N ASP A 77 17.19 -0.24 5.69
CA ASP A 77 17.71 -0.76 6.96
C ASP A 77 17.98 0.35 7.98
N LYS A 78 18.71 1.39 7.52
CA LYS A 78 19.09 2.53 8.35
C LYS A 78 17.87 3.37 8.74
N LEU A 79 16.93 3.58 7.82
CA LEU A 79 15.74 4.39 8.07
C LEU A 79 14.85 3.69 9.11
N ILE A 80 14.60 2.39 8.95
CA ILE A 80 13.78 1.61 9.89
C ILE A 80 14.42 1.61 11.28
N LYS A 81 15.74 1.39 11.38
CA LYS A 81 16.44 1.46 12.67
C LYS A 81 16.21 2.81 13.36
N LYS A 82 16.32 3.93 12.63
CA LYS A 82 16.11 5.26 13.19
C LYS A 82 14.64 5.52 13.55
N LEU A 83 13.69 5.10 12.71
CA LEU A 83 12.26 5.21 12.99
C LEU A 83 11.90 4.48 14.29
N LYS A 84 12.34 3.23 14.45
CA LYS A 84 12.14 2.44 15.67
C LYS A 84 12.77 3.10 16.89
N ALA A 85 14.02 3.57 16.78
CA ALA A 85 14.71 4.28 17.86
C ALA A 85 14.00 5.58 18.30
N ASN A 86 13.16 6.17 17.44
CA ASN A 86 12.36 7.36 17.73
C ASN A 86 10.88 7.05 18.07
N GLY A 87 10.56 5.77 18.29
CA GLY A 87 9.25 5.30 18.73
C GLY A 87 8.15 5.41 17.68
N PHE A 88 8.49 5.37 16.39
CA PHE A 88 7.50 5.32 15.31
C PHE A 88 7.00 3.89 15.07
N ASN A 89 5.70 3.76 14.80
CA ASN A 89 5.07 2.58 14.24
C ASN A 89 5.23 2.63 12.71
N ILE A 90 5.77 1.58 12.11
CA ILE A 90 6.20 1.57 10.71
C ILE A 90 5.34 0.58 9.93
N HIS A 91 4.54 1.12 9.02
CA HIS A 91 3.71 0.36 8.09
C HIS A 91 4.39 0.35 6.72
N LEU A 92 4.33 -0.79 6.02
CA LEU A 92 4.81 -0.95 4.65
C LEU A 92 3.64 -1.15 3.70
N GLU A 93 3.62 -0.40 2.60
CA GLU A 93 2.75 -0.66 1.44
C GLU A 93 3.63 -1.08 0.25
N THR A 94 3.55 -2.35 -0.16
CA THR A 94 4.41 -2.96 -1.19
C THR A 94 3.59 -3.74 -2.23
N ASN A 95 4.14 -3.88 -3.43
CA ASN A 95 3.60 -4.75 -4.48
C ASN A 95 3.91 -6.25 -4.24
N GLY A 96 4.79 -6.57 -3.28
CA GLY A 96 5.10 -7.93 -2.82
C GLY A 96 6.09 -8.71 -3.68
N THR A 97 6.72 -8.06 -4.67
CA THR A 97 7.71 -8.69 -5.55
C THR A 97 9.09 -8.86 -4.90
N ILE A 98 9.34 -8.17 -3.80
CA ILE A 98 10.59 -8.24 -3.02
C ILE A 98 10.23 -8.71 -1.62
N ASP A 99 10.94 -9.73 -1.13
CA ASP A 99 10.80 -10.21 0.25
C ASP A 99 11.60 -9.35 1.21
N THR A 100 11.18 -9.27 2.47
CA THR A 100 11.88 -8.48 3.48
C THR A 100 11.83 -9.15 4.85
N LYS A 101 12.92 -8.99 5.61
CA LYS A 101 13.01 -9.40 7.01
C LYS A 101 13.02 -8.19 7.96
N LEU A 102 12.83 -7.00 7.41
CA LEU A 102 12.85 -5.78 8.20
C LEU A 102 11.66 -5.73 9.16
N PRO A 103 11.85 -5.17 10.36
CA PRO A 103 10.87 -5.23 11.45
C PRO A 103 9.75 -4.20 11.29
N PHE A 104 8.94 -4.33 10.24
CA PHE A 104 7.70 -3.55 10.08
C PHE A 104 6.65 -3.98 11.12
N ASP A 105 5.89 -3.02 11.63
CA ASP A 105 4.75 -3.28 12.53
C ASP A 105 3.53 -3.77 11.74
N TRP A 106 3.43 -3.35 10.48
CA TRP A 106 2.39 -3.79 9.57
C TRP A 106 2.88 -3.85 8.13
N ILE A 107 2.57 -4.92 7.42
CA ILE A 107 2.89 -5.12 6.01
C ILE A 107 1.59 -5.31 5.22
N THR A 108 1.27 -4.33 4.40
CA THR A 108 0.20 -4.37 3.40
C THR A 108 0.80 -4.72 2.05
N VAL A 109 0.30 -5.80 1.46
CA VAL A 109 0.75 -6.24 0.13
C VAL A 109 -0.39 -6.09 -0.87
N SER A 110 -0.14 -5.29 -1.90
CA SER A 110 -1.06 -5.11 -3.02
C SER A 110 -0.49 -5.83 -4.24
N PRO A 111 -0.77 -7.13 -4.46
CA PRO A 111 -0.10 -7.90 -5.50
C PRO A 111 -0.44 -7.38 -6.90
N LYS A 112 0.58 -7.30 -7.75
CA LYS A 112 0.48 -6.84 -9.16
C LYS A 112 1.08 -7.85 -10.14
N SER A 113 1.96 -8.72 -9.67
CA SER A 113 2.64 -9.76 -10.44
C SER A 113 3.01 -10.94 -9.53
N MET A 114 4.19 -11.54 -9.71
CA MET A 114 4.70 -12.61 -8.86
C MET A 114 4.85 -12.12 -7.40
N ILE A 115 4.47 -12.97 -6.46
CA ILE A 115 4.50 -12.66 -5.02
C ILE A 115 5.66 -13.43 -4.41
N ASN A 116 6.68 -12.68 -3.99
CA ASN A 116 7.89 -13.23 -3.37
C ASN A 116 7.92 -12.98 -1.86
N ILE A 117 7.14 -12.00 -1.38
CA ILE A 117 7.06 -11.71 0.04
C ILE A 117 6.49 -12.89 0.84
N LYS A 118 7.14 -13.21 1.96
CA LYS A 118 6.81 -14.40 2.77
C LYS A 118 5.91 -14.09 3.97
N LYS A 119 5.86 -12.83 4.40
CA LYS A 119 5.04 -12.36 5.52
C LYS A 119 4.26 -11.12 5.11
N ALA A 120 2.99 -11.10 5.46
CA ALA A 120 2.10 -9.98 5.25
C ALA A 120 1.06 -9.95 6.37
N ASN A 121 0.65 -8.77 6.81
CA ASN A 121 -0.47 -8.61 7.74
C ASN A 121 -1.79 -8.61 6.96
N GLU A 122 -1.81 -7.96 5.80
CA GLU A 122 -2.96 -7.97 4.89
C GLU A 122 -2.55 -8.05 3.42
N PHE A 123 -3.46 -8.59 2.60
CA PHE A 123 -3.41 -8.44 1.15
C PHE A 123 -4.55 -7.56 0.64
N LYS A 124 -4.25 -6.72 -0.35
CA LYS A 124 -5.21 -5.82 -1.01
C LYS A 124 -5.24 -6.11 -2.51
N ILE A 125 -6.20 -6.92 -2.93
CA ILE A 125 -6.34 -7.34 -4.33
C ILE A 125 -7.12 -6.27 -5.09
N ILE A 126 -6.50 -5.68 -6.11
CA ILE A 126 -7.18 -4.76 -7.02
C ILE A 126 -8.12 -5.55 -7.93
N VAL A 127 -9.37 -5.12 -8.03
CA VAL A 127 -10.42 -5.74 -8.85
C VAL A 127 -10.88 -4.77 -9.93
N LYS A 128 -10.80 -5.20 -11.19
CA LYS A 128 -11.41 -4.52 -12.33
C LYS A 128 -12.69 -5.23 -12.75
N ALA A 129 -13.59 -4.52 -13.42
CA ALA A 129 -14.81 -5.10 -13.99
C ALA A 129 -14.51 -6.22 -15.00
N SER A 130 -13.34 -6.18 -15.65
CA SER A 130 -12.85 -7.22 -16.57
C SER A 130 -12.30 -8.47 -15.88
N ASP A 131 -12.07 -8.46 -14.56
CA ASP A 131 -11.51 -9.62 -13.85
C ASP A 131 -12.58 -10.69 -13.64
N LYS A 132 -12.22 -11.96 -13.93
CA LYS A 132 -13.07 -13.12 -13.69
C LYS A 132 -13.06 -13.50 -12.21
N LEU A 133 -14.23 -13.80 -11.63
CA LEU A 133 -14.36 -14.27 -10.24
C LEU A 133 -13.47 -15.48 -9.93
N SER A 134 -13.33 -16.42 -10.86
CA SER A 134 -12.48 -17.61 -10.69
C SER A 134 -11.01 -17.27 -10.47
N LYS A 135 -10.50 -16.24 -11.16
CA LYS A 135 -9.13 -15.72 -10.97
C LYS A 135 -8.97 -15.13 -9.57
N ILE A 136 -9.95 -14.34 -9.12
CA ILE A 136 -9.94 -13.75 -7.77
C ILE A 136 -9.99 -14.85 -6.70
N LYS A 137 -10.91 -15.82 -6.81
CA LYS A 137 -11.00 -16.97 -5.89
C LYS A 137 -9.67 -17.73 -5.80
N LYS A 138 -9.04 -18.04 -6.94
CA LYS A 138 -7.73 -18.72 -6.97
C LYS A 138 -6.63 -17.90 -6.28
N LEU A 139 -6.59 -16.59 -6.52
CA LEU A 139 -5.61 -15.70 -5.88
C LEU A 139 -5.83 -15.63 -4.37
N VAL A 140 -7.08 -15.45 -3.91
CA VAL A 140 -7.43 -15.43 -2.48
C VAL A 140 -7.01 -16.73 -1.79
N LEU A 141 -7.29 -17.90 -2.37
CA LEU A 141 -6.87 -19.20 -1.82
C LEU A 141 -5.35 -19.31 -1.68
N LYS A 142 -4.59 -18.76 -2.63
CA LYS A 142 -3.12 -18.72 -2.55
C LYS A 142 -2.67 -17.80 -1.41
N LEU A 143 -3.25 -16.61 -1.29
CA LEU A 143 -2.85 -15.58 -0.33
C LEU A 143 -3.24 -15.91 1.11
N LYS A 144 -4.36 -16.61 1.31
CA LYS A 144 -4.80 -17.08 2.63
C LYS A 144 -3.81 -18.02 3.31
N LYS A 145 -2.85 -18.59 2.56
CA LYS A 145 -1.73 -19.37 3.12
C LYS A 145 -0.73 -18.51 3.89
N ILE A 146 -0.72 -17.18 3.69
CA ILE A 146 0.20 -16.24 4.33
C ILE A 146 -0.52 -15.46 5.43
N THR A 147 -1.71 -14.90 5.16
CA THR A 147 -2.56 -14.21 6.15
C THR A 147 -4.04 -14.41 5.83
N PRO A 148 -4.92 -14.54 6.84
CA PRO A 148 -6.36 -14.61 6.61
C PRO A 148 -6.95 -13.27 6.17
N LEU A 149 -6.28 -12.14 6.39
CA LEU A 149 -6.82 -10.81 6.16
C LEU A 149 -6.65 -10.39 4.70
N ILE A 150 -7.70 -10.61 3.91
CA ILE A 150 -7.72 -10.30 2.48
C ILE A 150 -8.80 -9.27 2.15
N TYR A 151 -8.39 -8.18 1.53
CA TYR A 151 -9.27 -7.15 0.98
C TYR A 151 -9.37 -7.26 -0.53
N LEU A 152 -10.58 -7.07 -1.04
CA LEU A 152 -10.81 -6.73 -2.45
C LEU A 152 -11.03 -5.23 -2.53
N GLN A 153 -10.30 -4.58 -3.44
CA GLN A 153 -10.34 -3.15 -3.65
C GLN A 153 -10.69 -2.84 -5.09
N PRO A 154 -11.74 -2.05 -5.38
CA PRO A 154 -12.02 -1.66 -6.74
C PRO A 154 -10.85 -0.85 -7.31
N CYS A 155 -10.47 -1.15 -8.54
CA CYS A 155 -9.52 -0.32 -9.27
C CYS A 155 -10.14 1.06 -9.48
N TRP A 156 -9.50 2.10 -8.97
CA TRP A 156 -9.88 3.46 -9.29
C TRP A 156 -9.50 3.81 -10.72
N ASP A 157 -10.33 4.63 -11.35
CA ASP A 157 -10.11 5.22 -12.66
C ASP A 157 -10.55 6.69 -12.65
N LYS A 158 -9.92 7.52 -13.48
CA LYS A 158 -10.32 8.93 -13.65
C LYS A 158 -11.72 9.05 -14.25
N ASN A 159 -12.16 8.06 -15.02
CA ASN A 159 -13.51 7.96 -15.52
C ASN A 159 -14.44 7.42 -14.39
N PRO A 160 -15.41 8.22 -13.90
CA PRO A 160 -16.31 7.80 -12.83
C PRO A 160 -17.15 6.57 -13.17
N GLU A 161 -17.48 6.36 -14.44
CA GLU A 161 -18.25 5.19 -14.87
C GLU A 161 -17.44 3.89 -14.75
N ILE A 162 -16.14 3.95 -15.08
CA ILE A 162 -15.23 2.81 -14.90
C ILE A 162 -15.07 2.51 -13.41
N THR A 163 -14.86 3.55 -12.58
CA THR A 163 -14.78 3.41 -11.12
C THR A 163 -16.06 2.78 -10.54
N ARG A 164 -17.24 3.23 -11.00
CA ARG A 164 -18.53 2.65 -10.59
C ARG A 164 -18.62 1.16 -10.96
N LYS A 165 -18.33 0.80 -12.22
CA LYS A 165 -18.36 -0.60 -12.68
C LYS A 165 -17.38 -1.49 -11.89
N ASN A 166 -16.16 -1.00 -11.64
CA ASN A 166 -15.18 -1.72 -10.83
C ASN A 166 -15.68 -1.92 -9.38
N THR A 167 -16.33 -0.89 -8.82
CA THR A 167 -16.91 -0.94 -7.47
C THR A 167 -18.05 -1.96 -7.39
N GLU A 168 -18.98 -1.97 -8.34
CA GLU A 168 -20.09 -2.93 -8.39
C GLU A 168 -19.58 -4.38 -8.46
N VAL A 169 -18.61 -4.66 -9.34
CA VAL A 169 -18.01 -5.99 -9.44
C VAL A 169 -17.27 -6.37 -8.16
N CYS A 170 -16.51 -5.44 -7.57
CA CYS A 170 -15.81 -5.69 -6.31
C CYS A 170 -16.78 -6.03 -5.17
N VAL A 171 -17.87 -5.26 -5.01
CA VAL A 171 -18.93 -5.53 -4.02
C VAL A 171 -19.57 -6.89 -4.24
N LYS A 172 -19.87 -7.26 -5.49
CA LYS A 172 -20.37 -8.59 -5.83
C LYS A 172 -19.37 -9.67 -5.41
N TYR A 173 -18.09 -9.49 -5.71
CA TYR A 173 -17.07 -10.49 -5.42
C TYR A 173 -16.79 -10.65 -3.93
N VAL A 174 -16.81 -9.56 -3.14
CA VAL A 174 -16.65 -9.64 -1.68
C VAL A 174 -17.76 -10.51 -1.05
N LYS A 175 -18.99 -10.45 -1.55
CA LYS A 175 -20.10 -11.29 -1.09
C LYS A 175 -19.97 -12.76 -1.48
N GLU A 176 -19.27 -13.05 -2.57
CA GLU A 176 -19.11 -14.39 -3.15
C GLU A 176 -17.84 -15.13 -2.69
N VAL A 177 -16.82 -14.38 -2.26
CA VAL A 177 -15.54 -14.93 -1.82
C VAL A 177 -15.47 -14.88 -0.30
N LYS A 178 -15.63 -16.04 0.33
CA LYS A 178 -15.67 -16.18 1.79
C LYS A 178 -14.47 -15.51 2.46
N ASP A 179 -14.74 -14.82 3.57
CA ASP A 179 -13.77 -14.12 4.43
C ASP A 179 -12.92 -13.05 3.74
N CYS A 180 -13.39 -12.49 2.63
CA CYS A 180 -12.83 -11.26 2.06
C CYS A 180 -13.58 -10.04 2.60
N ARG A 181 -12.88 -8.91 2.68
CA ARG A 181 -13.46 -7.61 3.05
C ARG A 181 -13.35 -6.63 1.88
N LEU A 182 -14.22 -5.64 1.85
CA LEU A 182 -14.10 -4.53 0.89
C LEU A 182 -13.10 -3.50 1.44
N SER A 183 -12.16 -3.05 0.61
CA SER A 183 -11.32 -1.88 0.87
C SER A 183 -11.64 -0.82 -0.16
N LEU A 184 -12.13 0.34 0.27
CA LEU A 184 -12.34 1.49 -0.60
C LEU A 184 -11.13 2.41 -0.54
N GLN A 185 -10.92 3.22 -1.58
CA GLN A 185 -9.92 4.29 -1.57
C GLN A 185 -10.57 5.57 -1.01
N THR A 186 -10.84 5.57 0.30
CA THR A 186 -11.68 6.59 0.96
C THR A 186 -11.11 8.00 0.84
N HIS A 187 -9.78 8.15 0.84
CA HIS A 187 -9.10 9.42 0.61
C HIS A 187 -9.54 10.10 -0.70
N LYS A 188 -9.78 9.33 -1.76
CA LYS A 188 -10.30 9.84 -3.04
C LYS A 188 -11.75 10.28 -2.99
N LEU A 189 -12.55 9.68 -2.12
CA LEU A 189 -13.97 10.02 -1.93
C LEU A 189 -14.15 11.32 -1.15
N ILE A 190 -13.28 11.56 -0.16
CA ILE A 190 -13.35 12.73 0.74
C ILE A 190 -12.39 13.85 0.34
N GLY A 191 -11.65 13.70 -0.77
CA GLY A 191 -10.80 14.74 -1.32
C GLY A 191 -9.54 15.04 -0.52
N ILE A 192 -8.97 14.04 0.16
CA ILE A 192 -7.68 14.15 0.86
C ILE A 192 -6.62 13.30 0.14
N LYS A 193 -5.37 13.55 0.51
CA LYS A 193 -4.21 12.87 -0.06
C LYS A 193 -3.93 11.53 0.59
#